data_AF-A0A1F8S4J5-F1
#
_entry.id   AF-A0A1F8S4J5-F1
#
_cell.length_a   1.000
_cell.length_b   1.000
_cell.length_c   1.000
_cell.angle_alpha   90.00
_cell.angle_beta   90.00
_cell.angle_gamma   90.00
#
_symmetry.space_group_name_H-M   'P 1'
#
loop_
_entity.id
_entity.type
_entity.pdbx_description
1 polymer ?
#
loop_
_entity_poly.entity_id
_entity_poly.type
_entity_poly.pdbx_seq_one_letter_code
_entity_poly.pdbx_strand_id
1 'polypeptide(L)'
;MIPAPVLGEVDYLIHRHLHPGALVALLADIEAGAYTVVDLVAADYTRVRELCDRYADADIGFVDAAVLATVERMDEPKLATLDRRHFGLLPPRHRESIELLPA
;
A
#
# COMPACT_ATOMS: atom_id res chain seq x y z
N MET A 1 -7.77 -2.56 5.53
CA MET A 1 -7.97 -1.60 4.41
C MET A 1 -6.89 -1.85 3.36
N ILE A 2 -7.20 -1.62 2.08
CA ILE A 2 -6.28 -1.84 0.96
C ILE A 2 -6.22 -0.55 0.14
N PRO A 3 -5.08 0.15 0.06
CA PRO A 3 -4.93 1.26 -0.87
C PRO A 3 -5.16 0.78 -2.30
N ALA A 4 -6.03 1.47 -3.06
CA ALA A 4 -6.44 1.03 -4.41
C ALA A 4 -5.27 0.71 -5.36
N PRO A 5 -4.12 1.44 -5.37
CA PRO A 5 -2.98 1.10 -6.22
C PRO A 5 -2.42 -0.32 -6.01
N VAL A 6 -2.55 -0.87 -4.81
CA VAL A 6 -2.09 -2.24 -4.49
C VAL A 6 -2.85 -3.28 -5.30
N LEU A 7 -4.11 -3.02 -5.67
CA LEU A 7 -4.90 -3.94 -6.49
C LEU A 7 -4.28 -4.20 -7.87
N GLY A 8 -3.55 -3.22 -8.42
CA GLY A 8 -2.84 -3.40 -9.69
C GLY A 8 -1.70 -4.41 -9.59
N GLU A 9 -0.92 -4.36 -8.50
CA GLU A 9 0.13 -5.35 -8.25
C GLU A 9 -0.43 -6.72 -7.92
N VAL A 10 -1.53 -6.76 -7.15
CA VAL A 10 -2.22 -8.00 -6.82
C VAL A 10 -2.76 -8.68 -8.09
N ASP A 11 -3.38 -7.94 -9.01
CA ASP A 11 -3.81 -8.48 -10.31
C ASP A 11 -2.63 -9.05 -11.11
N TYR A 12 -1.53 -8.28 -11.21
CA TYR A 12 -0.33 -8.74 -11.89
C TYR A 12 0.23 -10.03 -11.29
N LEU A 13 0.32 -10.12 -9.95
CA LEU A 13 0.83 -11.29 -9.24
C LEU A 13 -0.11 -12.49 -9.38
N ILE A 14 -1.43 -12.27 -9.31
CA ILE A 14 -2.43 -13.33 -9.54
C ILE A 14 -2.25 -13.89 -10.96
N HIS A 15 -2.15 -13.03 -11.97
CA HIS A 15 -1.98 -13.48 -13.35
C HIS A 15 -0.69 -14.28 -13.55
N ARG A 16 0.38 -13.91 -12.85
CA ARG A 16 1.69 -14.54 -12.99
C ARG A 16 1.83 -15.85 -12.20
N HIS A 17 1.14 -15.99 -11.07
CA HIS A 17 1.43 -17.05 -10.11
C HIS A 17 0.22 -17.88 -9.68
N LEU A 18 -1.01 -17.44 -9.96
CA LEU A 18 -2.24 -18.07 -9.48
C LEU A 18 -3.23 -18.33 -10.62
N HIS A 19 -4.34 -18.99 -10.29
CA HIS A 19 -5.44 -19.23 -11.21
C HIS A 19 -6.37 -18.00 -11.26
N PRO A 20 -7.00 -17.66 -12.41
CA PRO A 20 -7.90 -16.51 -12.54
C PRO A 20 -9.05 -16.44 -11.52
N GLY A 21 -9.49 -17.58 -11.00
CA GLY A 21 -10.50 -17.65 -9.93
C GLY A 21 -10.09 -16.96 -8.62
N ALA A 22 -8.79 -16.76 -8.38
CA ALA A 22 -8.31 -16.03 -7.21
C ALA A 22 -8.70 -14.54 -7.23
N LEU A 23 -8.66 -13.90 -8.40
CA LEU A 23 -9.09 -12.50 -8.53
C LEU A 23 -10.60 -12.38 -8.28
N VAL A 24 -11.39 -13.30 -8.82
CA VAL A 24 -12.85 -13.33 -8.61
C VAL A 24 -13.18 -13.49 -7.11
N ALA A 25 -12.46 -14.36 -6.40
CA ALA A 25 -12.64 -14.52 -4.95
C ALA A 25 -12.28 -13.25 -4.18
N LEU A 26 -11.16 -12.60 -4.51
CA LEU A 26 -10.77 -11.33 -3.89
C LEU A 26 -11.83 -10.23 -4.11
N LEU A 27 -12.38 -10.11 -5.31
CA LEU A 27 -13.43 -9.15 -5.62
C LEU A 27 -14.72 -9.44 -4.84
N ALA A 28 -15.08 -10.71 -4.69
CA ALA A 28 -16.21 -11.11 -3.87
C ALA A 28 -15.99 -10.76 -2.38
N ASP A 29 -14.78 -10.95 -1.85
CA ASP A 29 -14.43 -10.54 -0.48
C ASP A 29 -14.51 -9.02 -0.29
N ILE A 30 -14.11 -8.23 -1.29
CA ILE A 30 -14.25 -6.77 -1.29
C ILE A 30 -15.74 -6.37 -1.30
N GLU A 31 -16.56 -6.99 -2.16
CA GLU A 31 -18.00 -6.75 -2.23
C GLU A 31 -18.71 -7.10 -0.91
N ALA A 32 -18.30 -8.20 -0.28
CA ALA A 32 -18.80 -8.64 1.01
C ALA A 32 -18.32 -7.77 2.19
N GLY A 33 -17.41 -6.81 1.95
CA GLY A 33 -16.87 -5.90 2.96
C GLY A 33 -15.80 -6.52 3.86
N ALA A 34 -15.26 -7.69 3.50
CA ALA A 34 -14.11 -8.27 4.21
C ALA A 34 -12.86 -7.39 4.06
N TYR A 35 -12.74 -6.69 2.92
CA TYR A 35 -11.71 -5.68 2.69
C TYR A 35 -12.34 -4.36 2.22
N THR A 36 -11.94 -3.26 2.87
CA THR A 36 -12.26 -1.91 2.40
C THR A 36 -11.13 -1.39 1.52
N VAL A 37 -11.44 -1.10 0.26
CA VAL A 37 -10.52 -0.42 -0.67
C VAL A 37 -10.55 1.08 -0.38
N VAL A 38 -9.37 1.69 -0.31
CA VAL A 38 -9.20 3.13 -0.06
C VAL A 38 -8.61 3.77 -1.30
N ASP A 39 -9.38 4.67 -1.93
CA ASP A 39 -8.91 5.43 -3.07
C ASP A 39 -7.89 6.50 -2.67
N LEU A 40 -6.98 6.80 -3.58
CA LEU A 40 -6.11 7.96 -3.46
C LEU A 40 -6.89 9.25 -3.72
N VAL A 41 -6.70 10.22 -2.84
CA VAL A 41 -7.19 11.60 -3.05
C VAL A 41 -6.08 12.49 -3.61
N ALA A 42 -6.43 13.68 -4.12
CA ALA A 42 -5.47 14.61 -4.70
C ALA A 42 -4.27 14.94 -3.78
N ALA A 43 -4.52 15.03 -2.46
CA ALA A 43 -3.46 15.25 -1.47
C ALA A 43 -2.45 14.09 -1.42
N ASP A 44 -2.91 12.85 -1.64
CA ASP A 44 -2.04 11.67 -1.61
C ASP A 44 -1.03 11.73 -2.75
N TYR A 45 -1.42 12.14 -3.96
CA TYR A 45 -0.49 12.28 -5.09
C TYR A 45 0.59 13.33 -4.84
N THR A 46 0.24 14.42 -4.16
CA THR A 46 1.24 15.42 -3.74
C THR A 46 2.27 14.78 -2.81
N ARG A 47 1.79 13.98 -1.86
CA ARG A 47 2.66 13.28 -0.90
C ARG A 47 3.49 12.19 -1.55
N VAL A 48 2.91 11.41 -2.46
CA VAL A 48 3.60 10.40 -3.27
C VAL A 48 4.77 11.01 -4.02
N ARG A 49 4.53 12.14 -4.72
CA ARG A 49 5.60 12.86 -5.42
C ARG A 49 6.74 13.25 -4.48
N GLU A 50 6.42 13.80 -3.30
CA GLU A 50 7.44 14.18 -2.31
C GLU A 50 8.22 12.99 -1.77
N LEU A 51 7.57 11.84 -1.59
CA LEU A 51 8.22 10.61 -1.15
C LEU A 51 9.16 10.07 -2.22
N CYS A 52 8.69 9.98 -3.47
CA CYS A 52 9.52 9.54 -4.59
C CYS A 52 10.73 10.46 -4.83
N ASP A 53 10.55 11.78 -4.69
CA ASP A 53 11.63 12.75 -4.81
C ASP A 53 12.64 12.64 -3.66
N ARG A 54 12.16 12.53 -2.43
CA ARG A 54 13.01 12.41 -1.23
C ARG A 54 13.80 11.12 -1.20
N TYR A 55 13.21 10.01 -1.65
CA TYR A 55 13.80 8.68 -1.59
C TYR A 55 14.13 8.14 -2.99
N ALA A 56 14.50 9.03 -3.92
CA ALA A 56 14.80 8.68 -5.31
C ALA A 56 15.89 7.60 -5.42
N ASP A 57 16.92 7.65 -4.56
CA ASP A 57 18.01 6.66 -4.55
C ASP A 57 17.59 5.29 -4.00
N ALA A 58 16.47 5.21 -3.26
CA ALA A 58 15.96 3.96 -2.69
C ALA A 58 14.96 3.25 -3.60
N ASP A 59 14.57 3.87 -4.72
CA ASP A 59 13.63 3.33 -5.72
C ASP A 59 12.34 2.74 -5.12
N ILE A 60 11.73 3.47 -4.18
CA ILE A 60 10.54 3.01 -3.45
C ILE A 60 9.31 2.78 -4.36
N GLY A 61 9.31 3.31 -5.58
CA GLY A 61 8.20 3.14 -6.52
C GLY A 61 6.90 3.87 -6.11
N PHE A 62 5.94 3.89 -7.05
CA PHE A 62 4.67 4.59 -6.87
C PHE A 62 3.76 3.93 -5.83
N VAL A 63 3.66 2.59 -5.83
CA VAL A 63 2.71 1.87 -4.99
C VAL A 63 3.10 1.97 -3.52
N ASP A 64 4.37 1.77 -3.15
CA ASP A 64 4.78 1.90 -1.75
C ASP A 64 4.67 3.34 -1.25
N ALA A 65 5.01 4.32 -2.08
CA ALA A 65 4.81 5.73 -1.76
C ALA A 65 3.31 6.05 -1.54
N ALA A 66 2.41 5.45 -2.34
CA ALA A 66 0.96 5.61 -2.20
C ALA A 66 0.41 4.92 -0.95
N VAL A 67 0.93 3.75 -0.61
CA VAL A 67 0.63 3.05 0.65
C VAL A 67 1.02 3.94 1.83
N LEU A 68 2.25 4.47 1.85
CA LEU A 68 2.72 5.33 2.92
C LEU A 68 1.91 6.63 3.03
N ALA A 69 1.59 7.28 1.91
CA ALA A 69 0.74 8.46 1.91
C ALA A 69 -0.67 8.17 2.49
N THR A 70 -1.23 7.00 2.16
CA THR A 70 -2.53 6.56 2.70
C THR A 70 -2.46 6.30 4.20
N VAL A 71 -1.42 5.60 4.65
CA VAL A 71 -1.15 5.34 6.08
C VAL A 71 -1.04 6.67 6.85
N GLU A 72 -0.29 7.64 6.31
CA GLU A 72 -0.16 8.97 6.91
C GLU A 72 -1.48 9.73 7.00
N ARG A 73 -2.30 9.72 5.93
CA ARG A 73 -3.58 10.43 5.89
C ARG A 73 -4.61 9.83 6.84
N MET A 74 -4.59 8.50 6.99
CA MET A 74 -5.55 7.77 7.82
C MET A 74 -5.13 7.67 9.29
N ASP A 75 -3.97 8.23 9.66
CA ASP A 75 -3.38 8.10 11.01
C ASP A 75 -3.25 6.63 11.46
N GLU A 76 -2.96 5.74 10.50
CA GLU A 76 -2.91 4.30 10.75
C GLU A 76 -1.54 3.90 11.32
N PRO A 77 -1.48 3.32 12.53
CA PRO A 77 -0.21 2.91 13.13
C PRO A 77 0.40 1.64 12.51
N LYS A 78 -0.36 0.82 11.79
CA LYS A 78 0.04 -0.52 11.36
C LYS A 78 0.06 -0.69 9.84
N LEU A 79 1.01 -1.47 9.34
CA LEU A 79 1.05 -1.88 7.94
C LEU A 79 1.36 -3.36 7.83
N ALA A 80 0.47 -4.11 7.19
CA ALA A 80 0.74 -5.49 6.82
C ALA A 80 1.56 -5.51 5.52
N THR A 81 2.83 -5.93 5.61
CA THR A 81 3.73 -6.00 4.45
C THR A 81 4.78 -7.10 4.64
N LEU A 82 5.13 -7.77 3.54
CA LEU A 82 6.30 -8.65 3.50
C LEU A 82 7.59 -7.89 3.21
N ASP A 83 7.49 -6.67 2.65
CA ASP A 83 8.64 -5.82 2.37
C ASP A 83 8.98 -4.95 3.58
N ARG A 84 9.76 -5.52 4.49
CA ARG A 84 10.24 -4.78 5.66
C ARG A 84 11.40 -3.84 5.35
N ARG A 85 12.07 -4.02 4.21
CA ARG A 85 13.25 -3.24 3.86
C ARG A 85 12.85 -1.81 3.49
N HIS A 86 11.86 -1.66 2.62
CA HIS A 86 11.39 -0.33 2.22
C HIS A 86 10.68 0.35 3.39
N PHE A 87 9.66 -0.30 3.98
CA PHE A 87 8.85 0.35 5.02
C PHE A 87 9.54 0.50 6.38
N GLY A 88 10.59 -0.28 6.66
CA GLY A 88 11.40 -0.10 7.88
C GLY A 88 12.23 1.19 7.88
N LEU A 89 12.49 1.77 6.70
CA LEU A 89 13.29 2.99 6.54
C LEU A 89 12.46 4.25 6.32
N LEU A 90 11.13 4.11 6.20
CA LEU A 90 10.23 5.19 5.83
C LEU A 90 9.35 5.61 7.02
N PRO A 91 9.79 6.59 7.85
CA PRO A 91 8.97 7.06 8.95
C PRO A 91 7.76 7.85 8.42
N PRO A 92 6.55 7.60 8.95
CA PRO A 92 5.35 8.35 8.61
C PRO A 92 5.36 9.71 9.29
N ARG A 93 4.71 10.72 8.71
CA ARG A 93 4.65 12.09 9.28
C ARG A 93 4.16 12.18 10.73
N HIS A 94 3.30 11.26 11.17
CA HIS A 94 2.61 11.34 12.44
C HIS A 94 3.30 10.52 13.56
N ARG A 95 4.33 9.70 13.26
CA ARG A 95 4.99 8.79 14.22
C ARG A 95 6.44 8.52 13.85
N GLU A 96 7.22 8.04 14.82
CA GLU A 96 8.64 7.68 14.58
C GLU A 96 8.80 6.45 13.69
N SER A 97 7.83 5.53 13.69
CA SER A 97 7.82 4.33 12.85
C SER A 97 6.41 3.77 12.66
N ILE A 98 6.23 2.95 11.63
CA ILE A 98 5.01 2.15 11.39
C ILE A 98 5.21 0.77 12.01
N GLU A 99 4.19 0.27 12.70
CA GLU A 99 4.15 -1.12 13.18
C GLU A 99 3.95 -2.07 11.98
N LEU A 100 5.01 -2.78 11.58
CA LEU A 100 4.94 -3.72 10.47
C LEU A 100 4.42 -5.09 10.91
N LEU A 101 3.45 -5.62 10.17
CA LEU A 101 2.80 -6.90 10.42
C LEU A 101 2.97 -7.88 9.25
N PRO A 102 2.93 -9.20 9.50
CA PRO A 102 3.02 -9.85 10.82
C PRO A 102 4.39 -9.60 11.46
N ALA A 103 4.54 -9.72 12.78
CA ALA A 103 5.83 -9.50 13.46
C ALA A 103 6.96 -10.41 12.93
#